data_AF-A0A813HB08-F1
#
_entry.id   AF-A0A813HB08-F1
#
_cell.length_a   1.000
_cell.length_b   1.000
_cell.length_c   1.000
_cell.angle_alpha   90.00
_cell.angle_beta   90.00
_cell.angle_gamma   90.00
#
_symmetry.space_group_name_H-M   'P 1'
#
loop_
_entity.id
_entity.type
_entity.pdbx_description
1 polymer ?
#
loop_
_entity_poly.entity_id
_entity_poly.type
_entity_poly.pdbx_seq_one_letter_code
_entity_poly.pdbx_strand_id
1 'polypeptide(L)'
;MPEAKVVPNEITYNAAISASAKGGLWEFALVLLGVMAQHNVMRDQITYNAVLDAAFDKHQGCALFDEARSLGMYPRLLQKGESFVELHDLSCGAAVHAVRWWLAEVVPRLLVAGTERPARFTIITGWGKSRKEWQTSDIQATVIQLLDELQLQSCIDVTNQGRVIIDARQLESSALRPL
;
A
#
# COMPACT_ATOMS: atom_id res chain seq x y z
N MET A 1 4.85 -32.00 30.24
CA MET A 1 5.68 -31.68 29.06
C MET A 1 6.53 -30.48 29.42
N PRO A 2 7.85 -30.46 29.15
CA PRO A 2 8.66 -29.29 29.46
C PRO A 2 8.28 -28.14 28.53
N GLU A 3 8.07 -26.95 29.09
CA GLU A 3 7.87 -25.71 28.33
C GLU A 3 9.18 -25.41 27.58
N ALA A 4 9.20 -25.69 26.27
CA ALA A 4 10.25 -25.18 25.41
C ALA A 4 10.10 -23.65 25.36
N LYS A 5 11.02 -22.92 26.00
CA LYS A 5 11.12 -21.46 25.87
C LYS A 5 11.62 -21.12 24.46
N VAL A 6 10.70 -21.08 23.51
CA VAL A 6 10.98 -20.62 22.14
C VAL A 6 11.01 -19.10 22.17
N VAL A 7 12.14 -18.51 21.77
CA VAL A 7 12.29 -17.06 21.65
C VAL A 7 11.57 -16.60 20.37
N PRO A 8 10.60 -15.68 20.45
CA PRO A 8 9.92 -15.16 19.26
C PRO A 8 10.90 -14.51 18.28
N ASN A 9 10.73 -14.81 17.00
CA ASN A 9 11.50 -14.24 15.89
C ASN A 9 10.58 -13.53 14.88
N GLU A 10 11.15 -12.99 13.80
CA GLU A 10 10.42 -12.31 12.72
C GLU A 10 9.20 -13.11 12.24
N ILE A 11 9.39 -14.41 11.95
CA ILE A 11 8.31 -15.30 11.51
C ILE A 11 7.18 -15.37 12.53
N THR A 12 7.52 -15.50 13.83
CA THR A 12 6.54 -15.57 14.93
C THR A 12 5.71 -14.30 15.01
N TYR A 13 6.37 -13.14 14.92
CA TYR A 13 5.68 -11.84 14.95
C TYR A 13 4.83 -11.61 13.69
N ASN A 14 5.37 -11.88 12.50
CA ASN A 14 4.65 -11.72 11.24
C ASN A 14 3.39 -12.60 11.19
N ALA A 15 3.45 -13.82 11.73
CA ALA A 15 2.29 -14.69 11.87
C ALA A 15 1.24 -14.11 12.82
N ALA A 16 1.66 -13.63 14.00
CA ALA A 16 0.76 -13.02 14.98
C ALA A 16 0.11 -11.72 14.45
N ILE A 17 0.87 -10.86 13.78
CA ILE A 17 0.37 -9.64 13.13
C ILE A 17 -0.63 -10.00 12.03
N SER A 18 -0.29 -10.97 11.18
CA SER A 18 -1.19 -11.42 10.11
C SER A 18 -2.50 -12.01 10.65
N ALA A 19 -2.46 -12.75 11.75
CA ALA A 19 -3.65 -13.24 12.44
C ALA A 19 -4.47 -12.07 13.03
N SER A 20 -3.79 -11.07 13.59
CA SER A 20 -4.41 -9.85 14.13
C SER A 20 -5.13 -9.06 13.04
N ALA A 21 -4.50 -8.91 11.88
CA ALA A 21 -5.09 -8.27 10.70
C ALA A 21 -6.39 -8.95 10.27
N LYS A 22 -6.36 -10.28 10.11
CA LYS A 22 -7.55 -11.08 9.76
C LYS A 22 -8.64 -11.03 10.83
N GLY A 23 -8.27 -10.81 12.09
CA GLY A 23 -9.19 -10.62 13.21
C GLY A 23 -9.68 -9.19 13.41
N GLY A 24 -9.26 -8.22 12.59
CA GLY A 24 -9.58 -6.79 12.78
C GLY A 24 -8.92 -6.15 14.02
N LEU A 25 -7.92 -6.79 14.61
CA LEU A 25 -7.24 -6.37 15.83
C LEU A 25 -6.04 -5.46 15.51
N TRP A 26 -6.31 -4.33 14.87
CA TRP A 26 -5.29 -3.40 14.37
C TRP A 26 -4.42 -2.79 15.47
N GLU A 27 -4.99 -2.48 16.64
CA GLU A 27 -4.24 -1.98 17.80
C GLU A 27 -3.21 -3.00 18.27
N PHE A 28 -3.59 -4.28 18.30
CA PHE A 28 -2.70 -5.35 18.70
C PHE A 28 -1.59 -5.58 17.66
N ALA A 29 -1.89 -5.46 16.36
CA ALA A 29 -0.89 -5.49 15.31
C ALA A 29 0.16 -4.38 15.47
N LEU A 30 -0.26 -3.14 15.82
CA LEU A 30 0.65 -2.03 16.11
C LEU A 30 1.48 -2.26 17.37
N VAL A 31 0.88 -2.81 18.43
CA VAL A 31 1.61 -3.18 19.65
C VAL A 31 2.69 -4.21 19.33
N LEU A 32 2.36 -5.26 18.56
CA LEU A 32 3.33 -6.28 18.15
C LEU A 32 4.49 -5.68 17.33
N LEU A 33 4.20 -4.75 16.41
CA LEU A 33 5.22 -4.03 15.67
C LEU A 33 6.17 -3.25 16.59
N GLY A 34 5.64 -2.60 17.62
CA GLY A 34 6.45 -1.90 18.64
C GLY A 34 7.29 -2.86 19.50
N VAL A 35 6.73 -4.01 19.87
CA VAL A 35 7.43 -5.05 20.64
C VAL A 35 8.59 -5.66 19.85
N MET A 36 8.44 -5.84 18.53
CA MET A 36 9.56 -6.29 17.67
C MET A 36 10.78 -5.38 17.82
N ALA A 37 10.56 -4.05 17.78
CA ALA A 37 11.65 -3.10 17.96
C ALA A 37 12.29 -3.19 19.36
N GLN A 38 11.50 -3.35 20.42
CA GLN A 38 12.00 -3.52 21.79
C GLN A 38 12.83 -4.80 21.97
N HIS A 39 12.50 -5.84 21.22
CA HIS A 39 13.22 -7.11 21.22
C HIS A 39 14.34 -7.20 20.17
N ASN A 40 14.69 -6.09 19.51
CA ASN A 40 15.69 -6.04 18.43
C ASN A 40 15.40 -7.02 17.28
N VAL A 41 14.12 -7.31 17.01
CA VAL A 41 13.69 -8.08 15.87
C VAL A 41 13.51 -7.13 14.69
N MET A 42 14.20 -7.42 13.59
CA MET A 42 14.12 -6.62 12.37
C MET A 42 12.70 -6.65 11.80
N ARG A 43 12.21 -5.48 11.40
CA ARG A 43 10.96 -5.29 10.68
C ARG A 43 11.27 -5.23 9.19
N ASP A 44 10.50 -5.93 8.39
CA ASP A 44 10.69 -5.98 6.94
C ASP A 44 9.39 -5.59 6.21
N GLN A 45 9.44 -5.64 4.87
CA GLN A 45 8.28 -5.34 4.03
C GLN A 45 7.07 -6.24 4.35
N ILE A 46 7.31 -7.51 4.73
CA ILE A 46 6.25 -8.44 5.11
C ILE A 46 5.57 -7.98 6.40
N THR A 47 6.36 -7.57 7.40
CA THR A 47 5.83 -7.01 8.66
C THR A 47 4.94 -5.79 8.40
N TYR A 48 5.43 -4.81 7.64
CA TYR A 48 4.67 -3.58 7.37
C TYR A 48 3.41 -3.83 6.56
N ASN A 49 3.47 -4.68 5.52
CA ASN A 49 2.30 -5.08 4.75
C ASN A 49 1.21 -5.70 5.65
N ALA A 50 1.60 -6.59 6.58
CA ALA A 50 0.65 -7.23 7.48
C ALA A 50 0.00 -6.25 8.47
N VAL A 51 0.75 -5.28 8.99
CA VAL A 51 0.19 -4.25 9.89
C VAL A 51 -0.69 -3.26 9.11
N LEU A 52 -0.30 -2.87 7.90
CA LEU A 52 -1.09 -1.97 7.05
C LEU A 52 -2.41 -2.61 6.60
N ASP A 53 -2.43 -3.93 6.38
CA ASP A 53 -3.68 -4.66 6.16
C ASP A 53 -4.59 -4.64 7.39
N ALA A 54 -4.00 -4.71 8.61
CA ALA A 54 -4.77 -4.60 9.84
C ALA A 54 -5.35 -3.18 10.02
N ALA A 55 -4.56 -2.16 9.71
CA ALA A 55 -4.87 -0.74 9.91
C ALA A 55 -5.52 -0.06 8.68
N PHE A 56 -6.05 -0.84 7.74
CA PHE A 56 -6.51 -0.42 6.41
C PHE A 56 -7.38 0.85 6.38
N ASP A 57 -8.28 1.00 7.36
CA ASP A 57 -9.25 2.09 7.46
C ASP A 57 -8.92 3.09 8.59
N LYS A 58 -7.72 3.02 9.17
CA LYS A 58 -7.32 3.81 10.33
C LYS A 58 -6.38 4.92 9.93
N HIS A 59 -6.54 6.08 10.56
CA HIS A 59 -5.66 7.24 10.39
C HIS A 59 -4.18 6.89 10.63
N GLN A 60 -3.91 5.93 11.54
CA GLN A 60 -2.58 5.42 11.84
C GLN A 60 -1.89 4.76 10.64
N GLY A 61 -2.65 4.23 9.66
CA GLY A 61 -2.11 3.57 8.49
C GLY A 61 -1.27 4.51 7.60
N CYS A 62 -1.65 5.79 7.48
CA CYS A 62 -0.87 6.78 6.71
C CYS A 62 0.52 7.01 7.34
N ALA A 63 0.56 7.30 8.64
CA ALA A 63 1.83 7.50 9.35
C ALA A 63 2.72 6.25 9.32
N LEU A 64 2.11 5.06 9.43
CA LEU A 64 2.84 3.80 9.33
C LEU A 64 3.41 3.55 7.94
N PHE A 65 2.64 3.87 6.89
CA PHE A 65 3.10 3.78 5.52
C PHE A 65 4.27 4.73 5.25
N ASP A 66 4.20 5.96 5.76
CA ASP A 66 5.27 6.93 5.65
C ASP A 66 6.53 6.50 6.39
N GLU A 67 6.40 5.91 7.58
CA GLU A 67 7.53 5.30 8.30
C GLU A 67 8.18 4.21 7.42
N ALA A 68 7.40 3.24 6.95
CA ALA A 68 7.87 2.13 6.13
C ALA A 68 8.56 2.62 4.84
N ARG A 69 7.98 3.63 4.17
CA ARG A 69 8.54 4.27 2.98
C ARG A 69 9.87 4.97 3.29
N SER A 70 9.96 5.71 4.40
CA SER A 70 11.18 6.39 4.84
C SER A 70 12.32 5.43 5.18
N LEU A 71 11.98 4.23 5.66
CA LEU A 71 12.92 3.14 5.92
C LEU A 71 13.30 2.37 4.65
N GLY A 72 12.75 2.73 3.48
CA GLY A 72 13.09 2.11 2.21
C GLY A 72 12.40 0.77 1.96
N MET A 73 11.30 0.45 2.66
CA MET A 73 10.58 -0.83 2.51
C MET A 73 9.88 -0.97 1.15
N TYR A 74 9.66 0.14 0.44
CA TYR A 74 8.93 0.16 -0.83
C TYR A 74 9.73 0.83 -1.96
N PRO A 75 10.89 0.28 -2.34
CA PRO A 75 11.82 0.93 -3.29
C PRO A 75 11.27 1.03 -4.72
N ARG A 76 10.22 0.25 -5.04
CA ARG A 76 9.67 0.18 -6.40
C ARG A 76 8.57 1.20 -6.68
N LEU A 77 8.02 1.86 -5.66
CA LEU A 77 6.83 2.72 -5.79
C LEU A 77 6.93 3.68 -6.97
N LEU A 78 8.06 4.37 -7.14
CA LEU A 78 8.27 5.35 -8.22
C LEU A 78 9.35 4.91 -9.23
N GLN A 79 9.70 3.62 -9.29
CA GLN A 79 10.80 3.13 -10.13
C GLN A 79 10.60 3.43 -11.63
N LYS A 80 9.34 3.48 -12.09
CA LYS A 80 8.98 3.79 -13.48
C LYS A 80 8.82 5.29 -13.77
N GLY A 81 9.11 6.15 -12.79
CA GLY A 81 8.91 7.60 -12.85
C GLY A 81 7.67 8.04 -12.07
N GLU A 82 7.61 9.33 -11.73
CA GLU A 82 6.60 9.87 -10.80
C GLU A 82 5.16 9.84 -11.34
N SER A 83 4.97 9.74 -12.66
CA SER A 83 3.64 9.52 -13.28
C SER A 83 3.13 8.09 -13.15
N PHE A 84 3.92 7.21 -12.54
CA PHE A 84 3.59 5.81 -12.25
C PHE A 84 3.67 5.58 -10.75
N VAL A 85 2.80 4.70 -10.23
CA VAL A 85 2.97 4.10 -8.89
C VAL A 85 2.88 2.59 -8.96
N GLU A 86 3.89 1.89 -8.44
CA GLU A 86 4.02 0.43 -8.54
C GLU A 86 3.68 -0.28 -7.24
N LEU A 87 2.65 -1.14 -7.29
CA LEU A 87 2.02 -1.75 -6.12
C LEU A 87 2.16 -3.29 -6.07
N HIS A 88 2.84 -3.91 -7.03
CA HIS A 88 2.77 -5.36 -7.24
C HIS A 88 3.29 -6.21 -6.06
N ASP A 89 4.25 -5.68 -5.29
CA ASP A 89 4.83 -6.35 -4.10
C ASP A 89 4.17 -5.88 -2.78
N LEU A 90 3.11 -5.06 -2.86
CA LEU A 90 2.41 -4.54 -1.69
C LEU A 90 1.22 -5.43 -1.34
N SER A 91 0.77 -5.38 -0.08
CA SER A 91 -0.54 -5.87 0.29
C SER A 91 -1.64 -4.87 -0.07
N CYS A 92 -2.91 -5.23 0.07
CA CYS A 92 -4.02 -4.32 -0.24
C CYS A 92 -4.02 -3.06 0.64
N GLY A 93 -3.73 -3.17 1.95
CA GLY A 93 -3.61 -2.02 2.83
C GLY A 93 -2.45 -1.13 2.47
N ALA A 94 -1.27 -1.71 2.25
CA ALA A 94 -0.12 -0.94 1.79
C ALA A 94 -0.40 -0.26 0.44
N ALA A 95 -1.08 -0.93 -0.49
CA ALA A 95 -1.45 -0.40 -1.80
C ALA A 95 -2.40 0.80 -1.68
N VAL A 96 -3.39 0.76 -0.79
CA VAL A 96 -4.30 1.89 -0.56
C VAL A 96 -3.55 3.10 -0.02
N HIS A 97 -2.70 2.92 0.99
CA HIS A 97 -1.91 4.02 1.53
C HIS A 97 -0.91 4.56 0.51
N ALA A 98 -0.31 3.70 -0.32
CA ALA A 98 0.55 4.10 -1.43
C ALA A 98 -0.17 4.97 -2.46
N VAL A 99 -1.39 4.57 -2.88
CA VAL A 99 -2.19 5.36 -3.84
C VAL A 99 -2.62 6.69 -3.23
N ARG A 100 -3.06 6.70 -1.96
CA ARG A 100 -3.41 7.94 -1.24
C ARG A 100 -2.23 8.90 -1.16
N TRP A 101 -1.07 8.42 -0.71
CA TRP A 101 0.17 9.20 -0.68
C TRP A 101 0.54 9.74 -2.07
N TRP A 102 0.50 8.88 -3.09
CA TRP A 102 0.88 9.26 -4.44
C TRP A 102 -0.05 10.34 -5.02
N LEU A 103 -1.37 10.19 -4.85
CA LEU A 103 -2.36 11.19 -5.27
C LEU A 103 -2.25 12.50 -4.47
N ALA A 104 -1.91 12.44 -3.18
CA ALA A 104 -1.83 13.62 -2.32
C ALA A 104 -0.51 14.41 -2.48
N GLU A 105 0.62 13.73 -2.69
CA GLU A 105 1.94 14.36 -2.61
C GLU A 105 2.71 14.35 -3.92
N VAL A 106 2.54 13.33 -4.76
CA VAL A 106 3.36 13.17 -5.97
C VAL A 106 2.66 13.77 -7.18
N VAL A 107 1.41 13.38 -7.41
CA VAL A 107 0.60 13.85 -8.55
C VAL A 107 0.48 15.38 -8.60
N PRO A 108 0.19 16.10 -7.50
CA PRO A 108 0.02 17.56 -7.56
C PRO A 108 1.31 18.28 -7.98
N ARG A 109 2.48 17.78 -7.57
CA ARG A 109 3.77 18.35 -7.98
C ARG A 109 3.96 18.28 -9.50
N LEU A 110 3.54 17.18 -10.11
CA LEU A 110 3.62 16.99 -11.56
C LEU A 110 2.60 17.82 -12.35
N LEU A 111 1.43 18.09 -11.77
CA LEU A 111 0.43 18.95 -12.40
C LEU A 111 0.84 20.42 -12.42
N VAL A 112 1.63 20.87 -11.44
CA VAL A 112 2.08 22.28 -11.35
C VAL A 112 3.39 22.52 -12.13
N ALA A 113 4.20 21.49 -12.40
CA ALA A 113 5.47 21.62 -13.13
C ALA A 113 5.24 22.07 -14.59
N GLY A 114 5.75 23.27 -14.93
CA GLY A 114 5.31 24.07 -16.08
C GLY A 114 5.93 23.76 -17.45
N THR A 115 6.51 22.58 -17.69
CA THR A 115 7.11 22.29 -19.01
C THR A 115 6.55 21.05 -19.72
N GLU A 116 6.25 19.95 -19.01
CA GLU A 116 5.60 18.77 -19.59
C GLU A 116 4.70 18.08 -18.56
N ARG A 117 3.39 18.26 -18.69
CA ARG A 117 2.40 17.57 -17.83
C ARG A 117 2.07 16.20 -18.40
N PRO A 118 2.10 15.13 -17.59
CA PRO A 118 1.61 13.83 -18.04
C PRO A 118 0.13 13.94 -18.42
N ALA A 119 -0.24 13.44 -19.61
CA ALA A 119 -1.65 13.34 -19.98
C ALA A 119 -2.40 12.28 -19.14
N ARG A 120 -1.66 11.33 -18.56
CA ARG A 120 -2.20 10.19 -17.81
C ARG A 120 -1.27 9.82 -16.67
N PHE A 121 -1.89 9.31 -15.60
CA PHE A 121 -1.24 8.74 -14.44
C PHE A 121 -1.55 7.24 -14.39
N THR A 122 -0.55 6.41 -14.08
CA THR A 122 -0.68 4.95 -14.19
C THR A 122 -0.35 4.25 -12.88
N ILE A 123 -1.28 3.46 -12.37
CA ILE A 123 -1.09 2.58 -11.22
C ILE A 123 -0.78 1.18 -11.74
N ILE A 124 0.35 0.61 -11.34
CA ILE A 124 0.78 -0.74 -11.70
C ILE A 124 0.40 -1.68 -10.56
N THR A 125 -0.71 -2.40 -10.72
CA THR A 125 -1.22 -3.36 -9.72
C THR A 125 -0.62 -4.76 -9.90
N GLY A 126 0.17 -4.97 -10.96
CA GLY A 126 0.64 -6.28 -11.38
C GLY A 126 -0.43 -7.04 -12.17
N TRP A 127 -0.02 -8.09 -12.89
CA TRP A 127 -0.97 -8.99 -13.51
C TRP A 127 -1.61 -9.84 -12.41
N GLY A 128 -2.92 -10.06 -12.43
CA GLY A 128 -3.59 -11.10 -11.63
C GLY A 128 -3.17 -12.54 -12.00
N LYS A 129 -1.90 -12.74 -12.40
CA LYS A 129 -1.29 -13.96 -12.94
C LYS A 129 -1.06 -15.05 -11.89
N SER A 130 -1.63 -14.90 -10.71
CA SER A 130 -1.77 -15.99 -9.75
C SER A 130 -3.05 -15.82 -8.94
N ARG A 131 -4.22 -16.13 -9.53
CA ARG A 131 -5.23 -16.86 -8.75
C ARG A 131 -4.68 -18.25 -8.40
N LYS A 132 -3.64 -18.29 -7.56
CA LYS A 132 -3.43 -19.41 -6.68
C LYS A 132 -4.48 -19.24 -5.59
N GLU A 133 -5.20 -20.29 -5.24
CA GLU A 133 -6.26 -20.32 -4.20
C GLU A 133 -5.90 -19.70 -2.84
N TRP A 134 -4.62 -19.37 -2.62
CA TRP A 134 -4.07 -18.82 -1.38
C TRP A 134 -3.86 -17.30 -1.39
N GLN A 135 -4.00 -16.59 -2.54
CA GLN A 135 -3.97 -15.12 -2.56
C GLN A 135 -5.36 -14.61 -2.17
N THR A 136 -5.45 -14.01 -0.99
CA THR A 136 -6.72 -13.65 -0.34
C THR A 136 -7.24 -12.25 -0.74
N SER A 137 -6.46 -11.44 -1.46
CA SER A 137 -6.80 -10.05 -1.72
C SER A 137 -6.41 -9.58 -3.13
N ASP A 138 -7.33 -8.89 -3.81
CA ASP A 138 -7.16 -8.38 -5.17
C ASP A 138 -6.79 -6.90 -5.14
N ILE A 139 -5.50 -6.59 -5.30
CA ILE A 139 -4.98 -5.22 -5.27
C ILE A 139 -5.66 -4.35 -6.33
N GLN A 140 -5.93 -4.90 -7.52
CA GLN A 140 -6.57 -4.13 -8.58
C GLN A 140 -7.99 -3.75 -8.20
N ALA A 141 -8.78 -4.71 -7.70
CA ALA A 141 -10.12 -4.43 -7.21
C ALA A 141 -10.11 -3.41 -6.06
N THR A 142 -9.19 -3.55 -5.10
CA THR A 142 -9.04 -2.62 -3.97
C THR A 142 -8.70 -1.20 -4.44
N VAL A 143 -7.77 -1.07 -5.40
CA VAL A 143 -7.40 0.24 -5.96
C VAL A 143 -8.57 0.86 -6.72
N ILE A 144 -9.29 0.09 -7.53
CA ILE A 144 -10.47 0.58 -8.25
C ILE A 144 -11.53 1.08 -7.25
N GLN A 145 -11.82 0.31 -6.20
CA GLN A 145 -12.76 0.72 -5.17
C GLN A 145 -12.33 2.03 -4.50
N LEU A 146 -11.04 2.16 -4.15
CA LEU A 146 -10.52 3.40 -3.57
C LEU A 146 -10.71 4.59 -4.53
N LEU A 147 -10.42 4.42 -5.82
CA LEU A 147 -10.57 5.49 -6.80
C LEU A 147 -12.05 5.89 -6.97
N ASP A 148 -12.96 4.92 -6.95
CA ASP A 148 -14.40 5.16 -6.98
C ASP A 148 -14.87 5.94 -5.74
N GLU A 149 -14.38 5.59 -4.54
CA GLU A 149 -14.63 6.32 -3.28
C GLU A 149 -14.11 7.76 -3.35
N LEU A 150 -12.99 7.98 -4.04
CA LEU A 150 -12.40 9.29 -4.31
C LEU A 150 -13.07 10.02 -5.49
N GLN A 151 -14.09 9.43 -6.10
CA GLN A 151 -14.80 9.96 -7.27
C GLN A 151 -13.89 10.22 -8.48
N LEU A 152 -12.82 9.43 -8.62
CA LEU A 152 -11.88 9.48 -9.73
C LEU A 152 -12.21 8.38 -10.74
N GLN A 153 -12.54 8.76 -11.98
CA GLN A 153 -12.77 7.79 -13.03
C GLN A 153 -11.45 7.16 -13.45
N SER A 154 -11.42 5.84 -13.45
CA SER A 154 -10.26 5.05 -13.87
C SER A 154 -10.64 3.99 -14.90
N CYS A 155 -9.67 3.51 -15.67
CA CYS A 155 -9.87 2.40 -16.59
C CYS A 155 -8.68 1.45 -16.59
N ILE A 156 -8.95 0.17 -16.90
CA ILE A 156 -7.89 -0.82 -17.09
C ILE A 156 -7.25 -0.59 -18.47
N ASP A 157 -5.92 -0.58 -18.52
CA ASP A 157 -5.17 -0.46 -19.77
C ASP A 157 -5.44 -1.67 -20.68
N VAL A 158 -5.98 -1.41 -21.86
CA VAL A 158 -6.29 -2.44 -22.87
C VAL A 158 -5.04 -3.19 -23.37
N THR A 159 -3.86 -2.57 -23.27
CA THR A 159 -2.59 -3.18 -23.68
C THR A 159 -1.90 -3.96 -22.56
N ASN A 160 -2.29 -3.70 -21.30
CA ASN A 160 -1.72 -4.36 -20.13
C ASN A 160 -2.71 -4.33 -18.95
N GLN A 161 -3.42 -5.44 -18.76
CA GLN A 161 -4.45 -5.57 -17.72
C GLN A 161 -3.94 -5.39 -16.28
N GLY A 162 -2.62 -5.37 -16.05
CA GLY A 162 -2.04 -5.07 -14.74
C GLY A 162 -1.86 -3.57 -14.45
N ARG A 163 -2.47 -2.70 -15.26
CA ARG A 163 -2.40 -1.24 -15.12
C ARG A 163 -3.78 -0.62 -15.05
N VAL A 164 -3.93 0.29 -14.08
CA VAL A 164 -5.09 1.17 -13.92
C VAL A 164 -4.65 2.59 -14.30
N ILE A 165 -5.43 3.25 -15.15
CA ILE A 165 -5.11 4.56 -15.74
C ILE A 165 -6.10 5.61 -15.23
N ILE A 166 -5.57 6.78 -14.88
CA ILE A 166 -6.35 7.98 -14.53
C ILE A 166 -5.98 9.10 -15.51
N ASP A 167 -6.99 9.80 -16.05
CA ASP A 167 -6.80 10.97 -16.92
C ASP A 167 -6.44 12.19 -16.09
N ALA A 168 -5.37 12.91 -16.47
CA ALA A 168 -4.87 14.06 -15.72
C ALA A 168 -5.89 15.19 -15.56
N ARG A 169 -6.81 15.37 -16.51
CA ARG A 169 -7.84 16.44 -16.48
C ARG A 169 -8.77 16.33 -15.26
N GLN A 170 -8.94 15.13 -14.73
CA GLN A 170 -9.75 14.88 -13.53
C GLN A 170 -9.05 15.37 -12.25
N LEU A 171 -7.72 15.33 -12.25
CA LEU A 171 -6.87 15.66 -11.11
C LEU A 171 -6.56 17.17 -11.05
N GLU A 172 -6.83 17.91 -12.13
CA GLU A 172 -6.68 19.38 -12.18
C GLU A 172 -7.86 20.13 -11.56
N SER A 173 -9.06 19.52 -11.54
CA SER A 173 -10.32 20.15 -11.11
C SER A 173 -10.83 19.65 -9.76
N SER A 174 -10.42 18.46 -9.35
CA SER A 174 -10.64 17.98 -8.00
C SER A 174 -9.66 18.70 -7.08
N ALA A 175 -10.18 19.55 -6.21
CA ALA A 175 -9.48 19.85 -4.96
C ALA A 175 -9.24 18.50 -4.30
N LEU A 176 -8.01 17.97 -4.45
CA LEU A 176 -7.46 16.93 -3.60
C LEU A 176 -7.50 17.51 -2.20
N ARG A 177 -8.67 17.43 -1.56
CA ARG A 177 -8.84 17.77 -0.16
C ARG A 177 -7.83 16.92 0.59
N PRO A 178 -7.18 17.46 1.63
CA PRO A 178 -6.23 16.68 2.41
C PRO A 178 -6.90 15.37 2.84
N LEU A 179 -6.36 14.26 2.33
CA LEU A 179 -6.77 12.88 2.60
C LEU A 179 -6.36 12.46 4.01
#